data_AF-A0A9Q3I0T6-F1
#
_entry.id   AF-A0A9Q3I0T6-F1
#
_cell.length_a   1.000
_cell.length_b   1.000
_cell.length_c   1.000
_cell.angle_alpha   90.00
_cell.angle_beta   90.00
_cell.angle_gamma   90.00
#
_symmetry.space_group_name_H-M   'P 1'
#
loop_
_entity.id
_entity.type
_entity.pdbx_description
1 polymer ?
#
loop_
_entity_poly.entity_id
_entity_poly.type
_entity_poly.pdbx_seq_one_letter_code
_entity_poly.pdbx_strand_id
1 'polypeptide(L)'
;MKTKPNRGKCYTAGSSCITAVVIKNKPTKPLPYPGAFCSCVGKSFLETCAPNFEDQFLPIYGIKYNSGSNSIGALGIFDTTVIFGHINGNLRITVELFVMENCSSTHFMLGNDYLIMYRIDLHNKKPRYFTIGDNKLQEFAFLPFKRQITVSEVAPVNLES
;
A
#
# COMPACT_ATOMS: atom_id res chain seq x y z
N MET A 1 -23.08 1.44 28.39
CA MET A 1 -23.53 2.43 27.39
C MET A 1 -22.36 3.39 27.12
N LYS A 2 -21.76 3.41 25.91
CA LYS A 2 -20.61 4.29 25.61
C LYS A 2 -21.08 5.64 25.06
N THR A 3 -21.06 6.67 25.89
CA THR A 3 -21.42 8.07 25.58
C THR A 3 -20.37 9.00 26.20
N LYS A 4 -19.96 10.12 25.60
CA LYS A 4 -19.98 10.57 24.19
C LYS A 4 -18.61 11.22 23.94
N PRO A 5 -17.95 11.03 22.80
CA PRO A 5 -16.68 11.69 22.58
C PRO A 5 -16.94 13.15 22.13
N ASN A 6 -16.75 14.12 23.04
CA ASN A 6 -16.97 15.59 22.91
C ASN A 6 -15.67 16.38 23.26
N ARG A 7 -15.40 17.65 22.93
CA ARG A 7 -15.52 18.40 21.65
C ARG A 7 -14.10 18.47 20.97
N GLY A 8 -13.86 19.30 19.93
CA GLY A 8 -12.52 19.52 19.30
C GLY A 8 -12.02 18.42 18.35
N LYS A 9 -12.79 18.07 17.31
CA LYS A 9 -12.87 16.68 16.80
C LYS A 9 -11.99 16.29 15.61
N CYS A 10 -10.70 16.60 15.64
CA CYS A 10 -9.78 16.16 14.56
C CYS A 10 -9.73 14.63 14.34
N TYR A 11 -9.92 13.81 15.37
CA TYR A 11 -9.96 12.34 15.19
C TYR A 11 -11.19 11.84 14.40
N THR A 12 -12.23 12.66 14.18
CA THR A 12 -13.33 12.35 13.24
C THR A 12 -13.13 12.95 11.85
N ALA A 13 -12.09 13.78 11.66
CA ALA A 13 -11.73 14.35 10.36
C ALA A 13 -10.73 13.47 9.58
N GLY A 14 -10.14 12.47 10.25
CA GLY A 14 -9.28 11.47 9.62
C GLY A 14 -10.04 10.64 8.59
N SER A 15 -9.33 10.27 7.54
CA SER A 15 -9.80 9.34 6.49
C SER A 15 -8.65 8.42 6.11
N SER A 16 -8.97 7.28 5.52
CA SER A 16 -7.97 6.31 5.07
C SER A 16 -7.01 6.94 4.05
N CYS A 17 -5.74 6.53 4.10
CA CYS A 17 -4.80 6.73 2.99
C CYS A 17 -4.72 5.49 2.08
N ILE A 18 -5.57 4.48 2.26
CA ILE A 18 -5.59 3.31 1.38
C ILE A 18 -5.94 3.76 -0.04
N THR A 19 -5.16 3.35 -1.02
CA THR A 19 -5.41 3.56 -2.45
C THR A 19 -5.67 2.20 -3.14
N ALA A 20 -5.80 2.21 -4.46
CA ALA A 20 -5.87 1.00 -5.28
C ALA A 20 -4.71 0.95 -6.28
N VAL A 21 -4.17 -0.25 -6.44
CA VAL A 21 -3.11 -0.57 -7.39
C VAL A 21 -3.41 -1.92 -8.04
N VAL A 22 -2.61 -2.28 -9.03
CA VAL A 22 -2.53 -3.66 -9.51
C VAL A 22 -1.15 -4.23 -9.15
N ILE A 23 -1.15 -5.46 -8.61
CA ILE A 23 0.03 -6.31 -8.42
C ILE A 23 -0.29 -7.64 -9.11
N LYS A 24 0.61 -8.17 -9.94
CA LYS A 24 0.42 -9.44 -10.69
C LYS A 24 -0.98 -9.58 -11.32
N ASN A 25 -1.44 -8.53 -12.00
CA ASN A 25 -2.77 -8.42 -12.63
C ASN A 25 -3.98 -8.53 -11.68
N LYS A 26 -3.79 -8.48 -10.35
CA LYS A 26 -4.86 -8.45 -9.35
C LYS A 26 -5.01 -7.07 -8.67
N PRO A 27 -6.24 -6.52 -8.57
CA PRO A 27 -6.49 -5.30 -7.82
C PRO A 27 -6.14 -5.48 -6.35
N THR A 28 -5.26 -4.63 -5.86
CA THR A 28 -4.67 -4.72 -4.52
C THR A 28 -4.71 -3.34 -3.85
N LYS A 29 -4.56 -3.30 -2.53
CA LYS A 29 -4.67 -2.09 -1.71
C LYS A 29 -3.35 -1.81 -1.00
N PRO A 30 -2.63 -0.73 -1.33
CA PRO A 30 -1.56 -0.19 -0.51
C PRO A 30 -2.12 0.81 0.49
N LEU A 31 -1.43 0.93 1.62
CA LEU A 31 -1.46 2.10 2.48
C LEU A 31 -0.08 2.79 2.40
N PRO A 32 0.05 3.96 1.74
CA PRO A 32 1.16 4.87 1.95
C PRO A 32 1.22 5.24 3.43
N TYR A 33 2.24 4.74 4.15
CA TYR A 33 2.26 4.70 5.60
C TYR A 33 3.59 5.17 6.19
N PRO A 34 3.71 6.48 6.51
CA PRO A 34 4.90 7.05 7.14
C PRO A 34 5.23 6.49 8.54
N GLY A 35 4.35 5.65 9.11
CA GLY A 35 4.58 4.96 10.38
C GLY A 35 5.37 3.65 10.25
N ALA A 36 5.58 3.14 9.03
CA ALA A 36 6.43 1.98 8.80
C ALA A 36 7.84 2.40 8.34
N PHE A 37 8.86 1.79 8.94
CA PHE A 37 10.26 2.00 8.54
C PHE A 37 10.52 1.49 7.11
N CYS A 38 10.06 0.28 6.81
CA CYS A 38 10.14 -0.35 5.50
C CYS A 38 8.75 -0.79 5.02
N SER A 39 8.64 -1.05 3.73
CA SER A 39 7.42 -1.53 3.10
C SER A 39 7.21 -3.02 3.38
N CYS A 40 5.98 -3.38 3.74
CA CYS A 40 5.70 -4.68 4.29
C CYS A 40 4.28 -5.17 4.01
N VAL A 41 4.08 -6.48 4.08
CA VAL A 41 2.79 -7.14 3.79
C VAL A 41 2.58 -8.34 4.71
N GLY A 42 1.35 -8.57 5.16
CA GLY A 42 1.01 -9.78 5.91
C GLY A 42 0.88 -10.99 4.99
N LYS A 43 1.42 -12.15 5.40
CA LYS A 43 1.41 -13.40 4.63
C LYS A 43 0.04 -13.70 4.02
N SER A 44 -0.99 -13.76 4.86
CA SER A 44 -2.37 -14.08 4.46
C SER A 44 -3.02 -13.06 3.52
N PHE A 45 -2.52 -11.82 3.48
CA PHE A 45 -2.96 -10.85 2.47
C PHE A 45 -2.22 -11.05 1.14
N LEU A 46 -0.92 -11.30 1.20
CA LEU A 46 -0.10 -11.56 0.01
C LEU A 46 -0.59 -12.79 -0.76
N GLU A 47 -0.98 -13.87 -0.07
CA GLU A 47 -1.62 -15.07 -0.64
C GLU A 47 -2.83 -14.72 -1.56
N THR A 48 -3.59 -13.66 -1.24
CA THR A 48 -4.77 -13.27 -2.04
C THR A 48 -4.39 -12.63 -3.39
N CYS A 49 -3.35 -11.79 -3.41
CA CYS A 49 -2.92 -11.05 -4.60
C CYS A 49 -1.78 -11.75 -5.38
N ALA A 50 -1.02 -12.62 -4.73
CA ALA A 50 0.08 -13.38 -5.30
C ALA A 50 0.11 -14.81 -4.71
N PRO A 51 -0.73 -15.74 -5.18
CA PRO A 51 -0.62 -17.15 -4.77
C PRO A 51 0.75 -17.70 -5.18
N ASN A 52 1.30 -18.61 -4.36
CA ASN A 52 2.63 -19.19 -4.55
C ASN A 52 3.74 -18.11 -4.63
N PHE A 53 3.65 -17.08 -3.78
CA PHE A 53 4.70 -16.07 -3.66
C PHE A 53 5.95 -16.64 -2.99
N GLU A 54 5.83 -17.77 -2.27
CA GLU A 54 6.93 -18.45 -1.60
C GLU A 54 8.03 -18.92 -2.57
N ASP A 55 7.66 -19.31 -3.80
CA ASP A 55 8.62 -19.68 -4.85
C ASP A 55 9.49 -18.49 -5.32
N GLN A 56 9.12 -17.27 -4.93
CA GLN A 56 9.76 -16.00 -5.31
C GLN A 56 10.35 -15.28 -4.09
N PHE A 57 10.45 -15.96 -2.94
CA PHE A 57 11.04 -15.39 -1.74
C PHE A 57 12.55 -15.22 -1.88
N LEU A 58 13.03 -14.00 -1.60
CA LEU A 58 14.43 -13.77 -1.27
C LEU A 58 14.59 -13.93 0.26
N PRO A 59 15.52 -14.79 0.73
CA PRO A 59 15.65 -15.07 2.16
C PRO A 59 16.24 -13.87 2.91
N ILE A 60 15.69 -13.59 4.10
CA ILE A 60 16.24 -12.59 5.03
C ILE A 60 16.95 -13.31 6.17
N TYR A 61 18.20 -12.94 6.44
CA TYR A 61 18.95 -13.43 7.60
C TYR A 61 19.24 -12.31 8.59
N GLY A 62 19.03 -12.57 9.88
CA GLY A 62 19.49 -11.72 10.98
C GLY A 62 18.67 -10.45 11.29
N ILE A 63 17.73 -10.04 10.44
CA ILE A 63 16.94 -8.82 10.68
C ILE A 63 15.75 -9.10 11.61
N LYS A 64 15.60 -8.29 12.67
CA LYS A 64 14.44 -8.31 13.57
C LYS A 64 13.57 -7.08 13.35
N TYR A 65 12.28 -7.30 13.10
CA TYR A 65 11.29 -6.24 12.94
C TYR A 65 10.33 -6.22 14.13
N ASN A 66 9.95 -5.01 14.56
CA ASN A 66 9.02 -4.77 15.67
C ASN A 66 7.83 -3.94 15.17
N SER A 67 6.61 -4.31 15.58
CA SER A 67 5.38 -3.54 15.31
C SER A 67 4.72 -3.17 16.63
N GLY A 68 4.84 -1.91 17.03
CA GLY A 68 4.23 -1.40 18.26
C GLY A 68 4.73 -2.13 19.50
N SER A 69 3.94 -3.10 19.97
CA SER A 69 4.23 -3.93 21.15
C SER A 69 4.75 -5.33 20.86
N ASN A 70 4.74 -5.80 19.60
CA ASN A 70 4.97 -7.20 19.26
C ASN A 70 6.17 -7.37 18.32
N SER A 71 6.92 -8.47 18.47
CA SER A 71 7.87 -8.94 17.48
C SER A 71 7.14 -9.45 16.23
N ILE A 72 7.71 -9.18 15.05
CA ILE A 72 7.17 -9.64 13.77
C ILE A 72 7.99 -10.82 13.27
N GLY A 73 7.33 -11.93 12.93
CA GLY A 73 7.94 -13.06 12.22
C GLY A 73 8.32 -12.64 10.81
N ALA A 74 9.60 -12.79 10.47
CA ALA A 74 10.19 -12.41 9.19
C ALA A 74 10.28 -13.63 8.27
N LEU A 75 9.52 -13.64 7.17
CA LEU A 75 9.52 -14.77 6.22
C LEU A 75 10.52 -14.56 5.06
N GLY A 76 10.61 -13.35 4.53
CA GLY A 76 11.49 -13.01 3.41
C GLY A 76 11.11 -11.68 2.76
N ILE A 77 11.79 -11.34 1.66
CA ILE A 77 11.43 -10.25 0.76
C ILE A 77 10.67 -10.82 -0.44
N PHE A 78 9.57 -10.16 -0.80
CA PHE A 78 8.83 -10.38 -2.04
C PHE A 78 8.98 -9.17 -2.97
N ASP A 79 9.71 -9.33 -4.07
CA ASP A 79 9.77 -8.33 -5.15
C ASP A 79 8.44 -8.29 -5.91
N THR A 80 7.94 -7.09 -6.20
CA THR A 80 6.90 -6.94 -7.21
C THR A 80 6.82 -5.57 -7.86
N THR A 81 6.26 -5.52 -9.07
CA THR A 81 5.81 -4.26 -9.69
C THR A 81 4.43 -3.87 -9.20
N VAL A 82 4.31 -2.67 -8.65
CA VAL A 82 3.06 -2.03 -8.26
C VAL A 82 2.64 -1.03 -9.34
N ILE A 83 1.42 -1.19 -9.86
CA ILE A 83 0.86 -0.33 -10.90
C ILE A 83 -0.20 0.59 -10.30
N PHE A 84 0.05 1.91 -10.32
CA PHE A 84 -0.91 2.94 -9.95
C PHE A 84 -1.69 3.39 -11.19
N GLY A 85 -2.99 3.11 -11.22
CA GLY A 85 -3.88 3.53 -12.31
C GLY A 85 -4.13 5.04 -12.31
N HIS A 86 -4.08 5.68 -13.47
CA HIS A 86 -4.41 7.11 -13.61
C HIS A 86 -4.84 7.45 -15.04
N ILE A 87 -5.73 8.44 -15.20
CA ILE A 87 -6.32 8.83 -16.48
C ILE A 87 -5.29 9.32 -17.51
N ASN A 88 -4.19 9.92 -17.05
CA ASN A 88 -3.09 10.41 -17.90
C ASN A 88 -1.97 9.36 -18.09
N GLY A 89 -2.24 8.08 -17.82
CA GLY A 89 -1.29 6.97 -17.94
C GLY A 89 -0.90 6.36 -16.60
N ASN A 90 -0.79 5.03 -16.59
CA ASN A 90 -0.48 4.23 -15.40
C ASN A 90 0.99 4.40 -15.00
N LEU A 91 1.26 4.73 -13.74
CA LEU A 91 2.61 4.74 -13.17
C LEU A 91 2.96 3.35 -12.64
N ARG A 92 4.21 2.93 -12.82
CA ARG A 92 4.74 1.65 -12.33
C ARG A 92 5.94 1.90 -11.43
N ILE A 93 5.99 1.23 -10.29
CA ILE A 93 7.15 1.21 -9.40
C ILE A 93 7.50 -0.23 -9.04
N THR A 94 8.78 -0.54 -8.91
CA THR A 94 9.22 -1.82 -8.31
C THR A 94 9.37 -1.61 -6.81
N VAL A 95 8.88 -2.58 -6.02
CA VAL A 95 8.99 -2.57 -4.56
C VAL A 95 9.41 -3.94 -4.03
N GLU A 96 10.23 -3.92 -2.99
CA GLU A 96 10.58 -5.06 -2.15
C GLU A 96 9.69 -5.03 -0.91
N LEU A 97 8.81 -6.01 -0.75
CA LEU A 97 7.92 -6.10 0.40
C LEU A 97 8.46 -7.09 1.43
N PHE A 98 8.73 -6.59 2.64
CA PHE A 98 8.98 -7.45 3.79
C PHE A 98 7.72 -8.24 4.15
N VAL A 99 7.76 -9.57 4.05
CA VAL A 99 6.60 -10.41 4.34
C VAL A 99 6.58 -10.82 5.81
N MET A 100 5.50 -10.41 6.47
CA MET A 100 5.23 -10.59 7.89
C MET A 100 4.35 -11.82 8.10
N GLU A 101 4.82 -12.76 8.92
CA GLU A 101 4.07 -13.97 9.25
C GLU A 101 2.77 -13.64 10.01
N ASN A 102 2.89 -12.90 11.10
CA ASN A 102 1.82 -12.68 12.09
C ASN A 102 1.11 -11.33 11.91
N CYS A 103 0.71 -10.99 10.68
CA CYS A 103 0.01 -9.73 10.37
C CYS A 103 -1.35 -9.96 9.70
N SER A 104 -2.42 -9.47 10.34
CA SER A 104 -3.81 -9.57 9.88
C SER A 104 -4.30 -8.37 9.05
N SER A 105 -3.38 -7.56 8.50
CA SER A 105 -3.75 -6.40 7.70
C SER A 105 -4.40 -6.80 6.37
N THR A 106 -5.35 -6.01 5.89
CA THR A 106 -6.07 -6.21 4.60
C THR A 106 -5.55 -5.29 3.49
N HIS A 107 -4.32 -4.81 3.66
CA HIS A 107 -3.56 -3.99 2.72
C HIS A 107 -2.07 -4.22 2.97
N PHE A 108 -1.22 -4.03 1.97
CA PHE A 108 0.22 -3.89 2.21
C PHE A 108 0.53 -2.44 2.62
N MET A 109 1.63 -2.22 3.32
CA MET A 109 2.10 -0.90 3.72
C MET A 109 3.24 -0.49 2.81
N LEU A 110 3.14 0.69 2.20
CA LEU A 110 4.23 1.34 1.50
C LEU A 110 4.88 2.31 2.51
N GLY A 111 5.95 1.85 3.14
CA GLY A 111 6.68 2.50 4.23
C GLY A 111 7.62 3.61 3.77
N ASN A 112 8.34 4.19 4.74
CA ASN A 112 9.20 5.35 4.50
C ASN A 112 10.30 5.11 3.47
N ASP A 113 10.81 3.89 3.36
CA ASP A 113 11.74 3.47 2.31
C ASP A 113 11.29 3.92 0.91
N TYR A 114 10.07 3.53 0.52
CA TYR A 114 9.52 3.83 -0.80
C TYR A 114 8.77 5.16 -0.88
N LEU A 115 8.26 5.70 0.24
CA LEU A 115 7.75 7.07 0.27
C LEU A 115 8.87 8.08 -0.02
N ILE A 116 10.07 7.88 0.53
CA ILE A 116 11.23 8.74 0.27
C ILE A 116 11.79 8.49 -1.13
N MET A 117 12.03 7.22 -1.50
CA MET A 117 12.61 6.85 -2.80
C MET A 117 11.80 7.38 -3.99
N TYR A 118 10.47 7.25 -3.95
CA TYR A 118 9.58 7.70 -5.03
C TYR A 118 8.93 9.07 -4.77
N ARG A 119 9.36 9.82 -3.74
CA ARG A 119 8.83 11.16 -3.38
C ARG A 119 7.30 11.19 -3.32
N ILE A 120 6.73 10.37 -2.44
CA ILE A 120 5.28 10.19 -2.31
C ILE A 120 4.72 11.17 -1.27
N ASP A 121 4.25 12.32 -1.76
CA ASP A 121 3.66 13.37 -0.92
C ASP A 121 2.15 13.15 -0.68
N LEU A 122 1.73 13.17 0.59
CA LEU A 122 0.32 13.00 0.99
C LEU A 122 -0.37 14.36 1.17
N HIS A 123 -1.31 14.70 0.30
CA HIS A 123 -1.99 15.99 0.28
C HIS A 123 -3.33 15.96 1.02
N ASN A 124 -3.42 16.73 2.11
CA ASN A 124 -4.61 16.82 2.96
C ASN A 124 -5.65 17.87 2.51
N LYS A 125 -5.68 18.18 1.20
CA LYS A 125 -6.76 18.99 0.58
C LYS A 125 -8.09 18.21 0.58
N LYS A 126 -9.16 18.83 0.05
CA LYS A 126 -10.47 18.17 -0.15
C LYS A 126 -10.79 18.17 -1.66
N PRO A 127 -10.91 16.99 -2.31
CA PRO A 127 -10.63 15.64 -1.80
C PRO A 127 -9.14 15.46 -1.42
N ARG A 128 -8.84 14.45 -0.60
CA ARG A 128 -7.45 14.06 -0.29
C ARG A 128 -6.88 13.23 -1.42
N TYR A 129 -5.61 13.44 -1.71
CA TYR A 129 -4.87 12.75 -2.76
C TYR A 129 -3.41 12.60 -2.35
N PHE A 130 -2.62 11.92 -3.19
CA PHE A 130 -1.18 11.89 -3.11
C PHE A 130 -0.57 12.09 -4.50
N THR A 131 0.69 12.49 -4.54
CA THR A 131 1.49 12.54 -5.77
C THR A 131 2.63 11.51 -5.66
N ILE A 132 3.21 11.13 -6.80
CA ILE A 132 4.41 10.29 -6.84
C ILE A 132 5.41 10.98 -7.78
N GLY A 133 6.64 11.19 -7.31
CA GLY A 133 7.66 11.95 -8.03
C GLY A 133 7.33 13.44 -8.15
N ASP A 134 8.10 14.14 -8.99
CA ASP A 134 8.00 15.60 -9.15
C ASP A 134 6.80 16.04 -10.01
N ASN A 135 6.05 15.10 -10.61
CA ASN A 135 4.92 15.40 -11.48
C ASN A 135 3.65 15.77 -10.68
N LYS A 136 3.59 17.03 -10.25
CA LYS A 136 2.45 17.61 -9.50
C LYS A 136 1.14 17.71 -10.30
N LEU A 137 1.13 17.34 -11.59
CA LEU A 137 -0.09 17.26 -12.42
C LEU A 137 -0.77 15.89 -12.34
N GLN A 138 -0.16 14.89 -11.69
CA GLN A 138 -0.69 13.54 -11.55
C GLN A 138 -1.11 13.27 -10.10
N GLU A 139 -2.36 13.63 -9.79
CA GLU A 139 -2.95 13.48 -8.46
C GLU A 139 -3.67 12.12 -8.34
N PHE A 140 -3.15 11.24 -7.49
CA PHE A 140 -3.73 9.92 -7.23
C PHE A 140 -4.73 9.98 -6.08
N ALA A 141 -5.95 9.45 -6.30
CA ALA A 141 -6.99 9.41 -5.29
C ALA A 141 -6.74 8.31 -4.23
N PHE A 142 -7.13 8.60 -2.99
CA PHE A 142 -7.38 7.54 -1.99
C PHE A 142 -8.76 6.92 -2.21
N LEU A 143 -8.91 5.65 -1.84
CA LEU A 143 -10.21 5.00 -1.88
C LEU A 143 -11.13 5.65 -0.84
N PRO A 144 -12.38 6.01 -1.21
CA PRO A 144 -13.39 6.27 -0.20
C PRO A 144 -13.58 4.98 0.60
N PHE A 145 -13.78 5.10 1.91
CA PHE A 145 -13.78 4.02 2.92
C PHE A 145 -14.78 2.85 2.66
N LYS A 146 -15.53 2.89 1.55
CA LYS A 146 -16.55 1.91 1.15
C LYS A 146 -16.48 1.42 -0.31
N ARG A 147 -15.50 1.82 -1.14
CA ARG A 147 -15.43 1.36 -2.56
C ARG A 147 -14.39 0.26 -2.75
N GLN A 148 -14.80 -0.86 -3.31
CA GLN A 148 -13.91 -1.85 -3.92
C GLN A 148 -13.68 -1.44 -5.39
N ILE A 149 -12.45 -1.57 -5.87
CA ILE A 149 -12.11 -1.35 -7.29
C ILE A 149 -12.20 -2.68 -8.03
N THR A 150 -12.86 -2.66 -9.19
CA THR A 150 -12.85 -3.78 -10.14
C THR A 150 -11.72 -3.60 -11.17
N VAL A 151 -11.19 -4.70 -11.70
CA VAL A 151 -10.08 -4.70 -12.69
C VAL A 151 -10.33 -3.72 -13.84
N SER A 152 -11.59 -3.61 -14.27
CA SER A 152 -12.08 -2.74 -15.34
C SER A 152 -11.85 -1.23 -15.14
N GLU A 153 -11.64 -0.76 -13.91
CA GLU A 153 -11.37 0.66 -13.64
C GLU A 153 -9.88 1.02 -13.79
N VAL A 154 -9.00 0.01 -13.96
CA VAL A 154 -7.60 0.21 -14.34
C VAL A 154 -7.49 -0.03 -15.83
N ALA A 155 -7.01 0.97 -16.59
CA ALA A 155 -6.92 0.87 -18.05
C ALA A 155 -6.22 -0.43 -18.46
N PRO A 156 -6.78 -1.19 -19.42
CA PRO A 156 -6.32 -2.53 -19.75
C PRO A 156 -4.83 -2.52 -20.07
N VAL A 157 -4.14 -3.57 -19.63
CA VAL A 157 -2.73 -3.76 -19.96
C VAL A 157 -2.66 -4.09 -21.44
N ASN A 158 -2.28 -3.12 -22.27
CA ASN A 158 -1.79 -3.39 -23.61
C ASN A 158 -0.48 -4.17 -23.46
N LEU A 159 -0.58 -5.50 -23.42
CA LEU A 159 0.51 -6.42 -23.71
C LEU A 159 0.68 -6.47 -25.23
N GLU A 160 1.31 -5.45 -25.78
CA GLU A 160 1.87 -5.52 -27.12
C GLU A 160 3.38 -5.78 -27.01
N SER A 161 3.80 -6.73 -27.85
CA SER A 161 5.07 -7.47 -27.92
C SER A 161 6.35 -6.66 -27.86
#